data_AF-A0A317QJY3-F1
#
_entry.id   AF-A0A317QJY3-F1
#
_cell.length_a   1.000
_cell.length_b   1.000
_cell.length_c   1.000
_cell.angle_alpha   90.00
_cell.angle_beta   90.00
_cell.angle_gamma   90.00
#
_symmetry.space_group_name_H-M   'P 1'
#
loop_
_entity.id
_entity.type
_entity.pdbx_description
1 polymer ?
#
loop_
_entity_poly.entity_id
_entity_poly.type
_entity_poly.pdbx_seq_one_letter_code
_entity_poly.pdbx_strand_id
1 'polypeptide(L)'
;MARSATRRRPAPAPAPAAGEVNPKAPCPCGSGRRYKHCHGSGYAPPVTRPFEGLPGEPDWVALRELVPAATAPLTTTDGRAVTLASVLPGGAPALVRSNGEILLGVQLPASSDDVSRDLGTALAAALESPAGAPVDPGPIGAAGSAGPRLQELLDPTAPLEVTVHPDFGFWLEGTDANAAARAGLERANEAVLPTERLEGLEAAYWVRPGNERAHLRWVRPEAEEPLLDALARLSASEQLLLGEGTRYAGAFRAHGLVVPVWDLPADTPRRSGPARRRSSPAASSRPWPRASR
;
A
#
# COMPACT_ATOMS: atom_id res chain seq x y z
N MET A 1 56.66 -18.46 -8.19
CA MET A 1 56.06 -19.81 -8.11
C MET A 1 54.80 -19.72 -7.26
N ALA A 2 53.62 -19.57 -7.89
CA ALA A 2 52.34 -19.49 -7.18
C ALA A 2 51.74 -20.90 -7.06
N ARG A 3 51.47 -21.36 -5.84
CA ARG A 3 50.85 -22.66 -5.57
C ARG A 3 49.34 -22.58 -5.84
N SER A 4 48.88 -23.26 -6.87
CA SER A 4 47.46 -23.46 -7.16
C SER A 4 46.88 -24.50 -6.21
N ALA A 5 45.96 -24.09 -5.34
CA ALA A 5 45.24 -25.00 -4.44
C ALA A 5 43.96 -25.49 -5.12
N THR A 6 43.95 -26.74 -5.55
CA THR A 6 42.76 -27.44 -6.05
C THR A 6 41.76 -27.67 -4.92
N ARG A 7 40.63 -26.95 -4.94
CA ARG A 7 39.49 -27.24 -4.04
C ARG A 7 38.94 -28.63 -4.36
N ARG A 8 39.05 -29.56 -3.41
CA ARG A 8 38.35 -30.85 -3.47
C ARG A 8 36.84 -30.63 -3.47
N ARG A 9 36.14 -31.29 -4.40
CA ARG A 9 34.68 -31.30 -4.50
C ARG A 9 34.11 -32.03 -3.27
N PRO A 10 33.18 -31.44 -2.49
CA PRO A 10 32.56 -32.14 -1.38
C PRO A 10 31.72 -33.32 -1.88
N ALA A 11 31.64 -34.38 -1.07
CA ALA A 11 30.88 -35.58 -1.37
C ALA A 11 29.38 -35.26 -1.57
N PRO A 12 28.66 -36.01 -2.43
CA PRO A 12 27.22 -35.83 -2.60
C PRO A 12 26.50 -36.15 -1.28
N ALA A 13 25.56 -35.29 -0.89
CA ALA A 13 24.73 -35.50 0.28
C ALA A 13 23.83 -36.73 0.09
N PRO A 14 23.52 -37.48 1.17
CA PRO A 14 22.60 -38.61 1.10
C PRO A 14 21.22 -38.17 0.60
N ALA A 15 20.51 -39.09 -0.07
CA ALA A 15 19.15 -38.85 -0.53
C ALA A 15 18.20 -38.68 0.68
N PRO A 16 17.24 -37.74 0.62
CA PRO A 16 16.28 -37.52 1.71
C PRO A 16 15.41 -38.76 1.94
N ALA A 17 14.98 -38.97 3.19
CA ALA A 17 14.11 -40.10 3.54
C ALA A 17 12.73 -39.96 2.87
N ALA A 18 12.02 -41.07 2.70
CA ALA A 18 10.69 -41.07 2.08
C ALA A 18 9.73 -40.17 2.86
N GLY A 19 9.29 -39.06 2.23
CA GLY A 19 8.44 -38.03 2.82
C GLY A 19 9.13 -36.69 3.10
N GLU A 20 10.46 -36.62 3.07
CA GLU A 20 11.19 -35.36 3.22
C GLU A 20 11.30 -34.60 1.90
N VAL A 21 10.88 -33.33 1.89
CA VAL A 21 11.00 -32.45 0.73
C VAL A 21 12.48 -32.08 0.53
N ASN A 22 13.03 -32.41 -0.64
CA ASN A 22 14.42 -32.10 -0.97
C ASN A 22 14.70 -30.60 -0.80
N PRO A 23 15.60 -30.18 0.10
CA PRO A 23 15.87 -28.76 0.37
C PRO A 23 16.38 -27.98 -0.86
N LYS A 24 16.87 -28.67 -1.90
CA LYS A 24 17.32 -28.08 -3.16
C LYS A 24 16.26 -28.12 -4.27
N ALA A 25 15.11 -28.77 -4.07
CA ALA A 25 14.02 -28.77 -5.03
C ALA A 25 13.42 -27.35 -5.21
N PRO A 26 12.79 -27.06 -6.36
CA PRO A 26 11.96 -25.87 -6.52
C PRO A 26 10.89 -25.80 -5.43
N CYS A 27 10.69 -24.62 -4.85
CA CYS A 27 9.68 -24.43 -3.82
C CYS A 27 8.26 -24.35 -4.44
N PRO A 28 7.27 -25.07 -3.90
CA PRO A 28 5.91 -25.08 -4.45
C PRO A 28 5.12 -23.78 -4.20
N CYS A 29 5.64 -22.81 -3.44
CA CYS A 29 4.94 -21.57 -3.09
C CYS A 29 4.92 -20.49 -4.19
N GLY A 30 5.38 -20.79 -5.42
CA GLY A 30 5.40 -19.82 -6.53
C GLY A 30 6.53 -18.78 -6.49
N SER A 31 7.40 -18.80 -5.48
CA SER A 31 8.51 -17.82 -5.33
C SER A 31 9.66 -17.95 -6.34
N GLY A 32 9.72 -19.03 -7.12
CA GLY A 32 10.84 -19.33 -8.03
C GLY A 32 12.16 -19.72 -7.35
N ARG A 33 12.18 -19.84 -6.00
CA ARG A 33 13.37 -20.16 -5.20
C ARG A 33 13.43 -21.66 -4.85
N ARG A 34 14.57 -22.10 -4.29
CA ARG A 34 14.73 -23.47 -3.76
C ARG A 34 14.08 -23.60 -2.38
N TYR A 35 13.50 -24.77 -2.06
CA TYR A 35 12.76 -25.04 -0.84
C TYR A 35 13.46 -24.55 0.45
N LYS A 36 14.77 -24.81 0.61
CA LYS A 36 15.52 -24.36 1.79
C LYS A 36 15.64 -22.85 1.98
N HIS A 37 15.52 -22.06 0.90
CA HIS A 37 15.58 -20.59 1.00
C HIS A 37 14.20 -20.00 1.34
N CYS A 38 13.14 -20.79 1.24
CA CYS A 38 11.79 -20.42 1.64
C CYS A 38 11.43 -20.98 3.01
N HIS A 39 12.00 -22.14 3.41
CA HIS A 39 11.58 -22.87 4.60
C HIS A 39 12.73 -23.41 5.46
N GLY A 40 13.99 -23.23 5.04
CA GLY A 40 15.16 -23.84 5.70
C GLY A 40 15.92 -22.91 6.66
N SER A 41 15.48 -21.66 6.84
CA SER A 41 16.19 -20.65 7.66
C SER A 41 15.43 -20.19 8.90
N GLY A 42 14.26 -20.75 9.22
CA GLY A 42 13.38 -20.20 10.26
C GLY A 42 12.74 -18.85 9.90
N TYR A 43 13.06 -18.30 8.71
CA TYR A 43 12.33 -17.21 8.10
C TYR A 43 11.20 -17.79 7.26
N ALA A 44 9.97 -17.35 7.53
CA ALA A 44 8.89 -17.53 6.58
C ALA A 44 9.31 -16.90 5.23
N PRO A 45 8.87 -17.46 4.09
CA PRO A 45 9.18 -16.86 2.80
C PRO A 45 8.61 -15.43 2.76
N PRO A 46 9.33 -14.46 2.16
CA PRO A 46 8.87 -13.09 2.11
C PRO A 46 7.52 -13.00 1.38
N VAL A 47 6.56 -12.30 1.97
CA VAL A 47 5.22 -12.13 1.42
C VAL A 47 5.26 -10.93 0.47
N THR A 48 5.29 -11.21 -0.82
CA THR A 48 5.47 -10.18 -1.84
C THR A 48 4.27 -9.24 -1.97
N ARG A 49 3.07 -9.72 -1.68
CA ARG A 49 1.80 -8.99 -1.82
C ARG A 49 0.99 -9.07 -0.51
N PRO A 50 1.42 -8.38 0.56
CA PRO A 50 0.88 -8.55 1.90
C PRO A 50 -0.61 -8.20 2.01
N PHE A 51 -1.11 -7.31 1.17
CA PHE A 51 -2.50 -6.86 1.18
C PHE A 51 -3.41 -7.60 0.20
N GLU A 52 -2.90 -8.60 -0.51
CA GLU A 52 -3.70 -9.39 -1.46
C GLU A 52 -4.93 -9.99 -0.76
N GLY A 53 -6.09 -9.84 -1.41
CA GLY A 53 -7.38 -10.31 -0.90
C GLY A 53 -8.12 -9.33 0.01
N LEU A 54 -7.52 -8.20 0.39
CA LEU A 54 -8.25 -7.13 1.08
C LEU A 54 -9.00 -6.23 0.08
N PRO A 55 -10.21 -5.77 0.42
CA PRO A 55 -10.90 -4.73 -0.35
C PRO A 55 -10.05 -3.46 -0.44
N GLY A 56 -10.00 -2.86 -1.63
CA GLY A 56 -9.21 -1.66 -1.88
C GLY A 56 -7.70 -1.85 -1.69
N GLU A 57 -7.16 -3.03 -2.02
CA GLU A 57 -5.72 -3.32 -1.92
C GLU A 57 -4.79 -2.19 -2.42
N PRO A 58 -5.04 -1.53 -3.57
CA PRO A 58 -4.20 -0.42 -4.00
C PRO A 58 -4.14 0.74 -3.00
N ASP A 59 -5.23 1.01 -2.29
CA ASP A 59 -5.28 2.04 -1.25
C ASP A 59 -4.50 1.63 0.01
N TRP A 60 -4.48 0.34 0.39
CA TRP A 60 -3.60 -0.13 1.47
C TRP A 60 -2.12 0.15 1.17
N VAL A 61 -1.69 -0.14 -0.06
CA VAL A 61 -0.33 0.17 -0.52
C VAL A 61 -0.07 1.67 -0.55
N ALA A 62 -1.05 2.46 -1.00
CA ALA A 62 -0.93 3.91 -1.04
C ALA A 62 -0.81 4.54 0.36
N LEU A 63 -1.65 4.12 1.31
CA LEU A 63 -1.59 4.61 2.69
C LEU A 63 -0.30 4.15 3.38
N ARG A 64 0.21 2.96 3.05
CA ARG A 64 1.46 2.44 3.58
C ARG A 64 2.70 3.19 3.08
N GLU A 65 2.73 3.64 1.84
CA GLU A 65 3.97 4.15 1.22
C GLU A 65 3.92 5.62 0.79
N LEU A 66 2.74 6.17 0.53
CA LEU A 66 2.58 7.40 -0.24
C LEU A 66 1.81 8.50 0.48
N VAL A 67 0.73 8.15 1.18
CA VAL A 67 -0.24 9.12 1.72
C VAL A 67 0.09 9.39 3.18
N PRO A 68 0.57 10.59 3.53
CA PRO A 68 1.06 10.88 4.89
C PRO A 68 -0.09 10.96 5.90
N ALA A 69 -1.19 11.62 5.56
CA ALA A 69 -2.31 11.86 6.46
C ALA A 69 -3.63 11.42 5.81
N ALA A 70 -4.09 10.23 6.15
CA ALA A 70 -5.39 9.71 5.74
C ALA A 70 -5.96 8.77 6.79
N THR A 71 -7.28 8.61 6.77
CA THR A 71 -8.00 7.63 7.56
C THR A 71 -8.95 6.81 6.69
N ALA A 72 -9.32 5.62 7.15
CA ALA A 72 -10.39 4.84 6.54
C ALA A 72 -11.12 4.01 7.60
N PRO A 73 -12.46 3.91 7.55
CA PRO A 73 -13.18 3.01 8.43
C PRO A 73 -12.88 1.56 8.03
N LEU A 74 -12.69 0.71 9.03
CA LEU A 74 -12.57 -0.74 8.92
C LEU A 74 -13.63 -1.39 9.80
N THR A 75 -14.07 -2.57 9.39
CA THR A 75 -14.93 -3.44 10.19
C THR A 75 -14.22 -4.77 10.38
N THR A 76 -14.14 -5.25 11.61
CA THR A 76 -13.60 -6.58 11.90
C THR A 76 -14.60 -7.68 11.57
N THR A 77 -14.16 -8.92 11.48
CA THR A 77 -15.01 -10.09 11.23
C THR A 77 -16.07 -10.32 12.32
N ASP A 78 -15.85 -9.80 13.53
CA ASP A 78 -16.82 -9.80 14.63
C ASP A 78 -17.67 -8.51 14.72
N GLY A 79 -17.56 -7.60 13.74
CA GLY A 79 -18.39 -6.41 13.61
C GLY A 79 -17.95 -5.19 14.41
N ARG A 80 -16.74 -5.19 14.98
CA ARG A 80 -16.18 -4.01 15.68
C ARG A 80 -15.64 -2.99 14.67
N ALA A 81 -15.90 -1.72 14.97
CA ALA A 81 -15.39 -0.60 14.19
C ALA A 81 -13.94 -0.29 14.57
N VAL A 82 -13.10 -0.07 13.57
CA VAL A 82 -11.70 0.33 13.71
C VAL A 82 -11.42 1.46 12.72
N THR A 83 -10.67 2.47 13.13
CA THR A 83 -10.20 3.53 12.24
C THR A 83 -8.78 3.23 11.79
N LEU A 84 -8.57 2.93 10.50
CA LEU A 84 -7.23 2.93 9.90
C LEU A 84 -6.71 4.36 9.85
N ALA A 85 -5.44 4.56 10.12
CA ALA A 85 -4.72 5.80 9.91
C ALA A 85 -3.41 5.54 9.16
N SER A 86 -3.00 6.45 8.27
CA SER A 86 -1.69 6.42 7.63
C SER A 86 -0.57 6.26 8.65
N VAL A 87 -0.56 7.14 9.66
CA VAL A 87 0.41 7.09 10.76
C VAL A 87 -0.29 7.56 12.04
N LEU A 88 0.09 6.94 13.15
CA LEU A 88 -0.34 7.33 14.49
C LEU A 88 0.77 8.11 15.21
N PRO A 89 0.44 8.88 16.27
CA PRO A 89 1.44 9.59 17.07
C PRO A 89 2.63 8.71 17.45
N GLY A 90 3.84 9.20 17.21
CA GLY A 90 5.08 8.47 17.53
C GLY A 90 5.33 7.21 16.70
N GLY A 91 4.55 6.96 15.63
CA GLY A 91 4.63 5.73 14.85
C GLY A 91 4.06 4.52 15.57
N ALA A 92 3.15 4.73 16.53
CA ALA A 92 2.49 3.64 17.24
C ALA A 92 1.76 2.71 16.25
N PRO A 93 1.83 1.38 16.44
CA PRO A 93 1.19 0.43 15.54
C PRO A 93 -0.34 0.40 15.72
N ALA A 94 -0.84 0.64 16.94
CA ALA A 94 -2.25 0.78 17.24
C ALA A 94 -2.46 1.60 18.53
N LEU A 95 -3.65 2.15 18.71
CA LEU A 95 -4.08 2.90 19.90
C LEU A 95 -5.55 2.60 20.22
N VAL A 96 -5.92 2.58 21.50
CA VAL A 96 -7.33 2.58 21.93
C VAL A 96 -7.59 3.85 22.73
N ARG A 97 -8.46 4.71 22.23
CA ARG A 97 -8.83 5.97 22.89
C ARG A 97 -9.65 5.70 24.15
N SER A 98 -9.77 6.71 25.02
CA SER A 98 -10.57 6.64 26.26
C SER A 98 -12.06 6.41 26.01
N ASN A 99 -12.57 6.82 24.84
CA ASN A 99 -13.94 6.55 24.38
C ASN A 99 -14.12 5.13 23.79
N GLY A 100 -13.06 4.31 23.75
CA GLY A 100 -13.07 2.96 23.20
C GLY A 100 -12.80 2.86 21.69
N GLU A 101 -12.60 3.98 20.99
CA GLU A 101 -12.25 3.95 19.56
C GLU A 101 -10.87 3.31 19.36
N ILE A 102 -10.81 2.32 18.46
CA ILE A 102 -9.58 1.63 18.07
C ILE A 102 -9.02 2.28 16.81
N LEU A 103 -7.76 2.69 16.87
CA LEU A 103 -7.01 3.18 15.72
C LEU A 103 -5.87 2.24 15.37
N LEU A 104 -5.69 1.94 14.08
CA LEU A 104 -4.60 1.12 13.55
C LEU A 104 -3.71 1.97 12.65
N GLY A 105 -2.39 1.99 12.91
CA GLY A 105 -1.42 2.73 12.12
C GLY A 105 -0.78 1.85 11.06
N VAL A 106 -0.96 2.18 9.78
CA VAL A 106 -0.43 1.35 8.68
C VAL A 106 1.07 1.58 8.42
N GLN A 107 1.57 2.80 8.59
CA GLN A 107 2.99 3.14 8.46
C GLN A 107 3.71 2.80 9.76
N LEU A 108 4.34 1.62 9.75
CA LEU A 108 5.13 1.15 10.88
C LEU A 108 6.60 1.59 10.70
N PRO A 109 7.29 2.05 11.77
CA PRO A 109 8.71 2.39 11.72
C PRO A 109 9.62 1.21 11.34
N ALA A 110 9.18 0.00 11.67
CA ALA A 110 9.80 -1.26 11.29
C ALA A 110 8.73 -2.24 10.82
N SER A 111 9.08 -3.10 9.84
CA SER A 111 8.20 -4.15 9.35
C SER A 111 8.95 -5.46 9.14
N SER A 112 8.20 -6.55 9.11
CA SER A 112 8.65 -7.86 8.67
C SER A 112 8.48 -7.95 7.15
N ASP A 113 8.80 -9.12 6.62
CA ASP A 113 8.48 -9.44 5.22
C ASP A 113 6.98 -9.76 5.00
N ASP A 114 6.12 -9.69 6.02
CA ASP A 114 4.66 -9.82 5.94
C ASP A 114 3.98 -8.67 6.70
N VAL A 115 3.87 -7.51 6.06
CA VAL A 115 3.29 -6.29 6.66
C VAL A 115 1.84 -6.51 7.13
N SER A 116 1.08 -7.39 6.46
CA SER A 116 -0.28 -7.71 6.91
C SER A 116 -0.27 -8.45 8.25
N ARG A 117 0.74 -9.31 8.50
CA ARG A 117 0.93 -9.94 9.82
C ARG A 117 1.34 -8.95 10.89
N ASP A 118 2.20 -7.98 10.56
CA ASP A 118 2.58 -6.93 11.50
C ASP A 118 1.34 -6.14 11.96
N LEU A 119 0.52 -5.71 10.99
CA LEU A 119 -0.70 -4.95 11.26
C LEU A 119 -1.78 -5.79 11.94
N GLY A 120 -1.92 -7.06 11.57
CA GLY A 120 -2.86 -7.97 12.23
C GLY A 120 -2.43 -8.31 13.67
N THR A 121 -1.12 -8.41 13.95
CA THR A 121 -0.60 -8.52 15.32
C THR A 121 -0.96 -7.29 16.15
N ALA A 122 -0.76 -6.09 15.58
CA ALA A 122 -1.12 -4.83 16.23
C ALA A 122 -2.63 -4.71 16.48
N LEU A 123 -3.44 -5.05 15.48
CA LEU A 123 -4.90 -5.02 15.59
C LEU A 123 -5.41 -6.00 16.63
N ALA A 124 -4.92 -7.25 16.63
CA ALA A 124 -5.29 -8.25 17.63
C ALA A 124 -5.00 -7.77 19.06
N ALA A 125 -3.83 -7.14 19.29
CA ALA A 125 -3.51 -6.58 20.59
C ALA A 125 -4.43 -5.41 20.98
N ALA A 126 -4.77 -4.53 20.04
CA ALA A 126 -5.68 -3.41 20.29
C ALA A 126 -7.10 -3.86 20.62
N LEU A 127 -7.58 -4.93 19.95
CA LEU A 127 -8.90 -5.52 20.18
C LEU A 127 -9.07 -6.11 21.58
N GLU A 128 -7.97 -6.49 22.25
CA GLU A 128 -7.98 -7.00 23.63
C GLU A 128 -7.58 -5.93 24.66
N SER A 129 -7.21 -4.73 24.22
CA SER A 129 -6.72 -3.65 25.09
C SER A 129 -7.88 -2.85 25.70
N PRO A 130 -7.83 -2.49 27.00
CA PRO A 130 -8.81 -1.60 27.60
C PRO A 130 -8.80 -0.19 26.99
N ALA A 131 -9.95 0.48 26.99
CA ALA A 131 -10.06 1.87 26.53
C ALA A 131 -9.09 2.81 27.27
N GLY A 132 -8.33 3.61 26.52
CA GLY A 132 -7.36 4.56 27.05
C GLY A 132 -6.06 3.94 27.57
N ALA A 133 -5.92 2.61 27.57
CA ALA A 133 -4.68 1.94 27.93
C ALA A 133 -3.70 1.93 26.74
N PRO A 134 -2.37 1.96 26.99
CA PRO A 134 -1.39 1.70 25.95
C PRO A 134 -1.62 0.32 25.32
N VAL A 135 -1.55 0.25 23.99
CA VAL A 135 -1.54 -1.03 23.28
C VAL A 135 -0.11 -1.53 23.20
N ASP A 136 0.16 -2.72 23.75
CA ASP A 136 1.43 -3.41 23.61
C ASP A 136 1.22 -4.67 22.74
N PRO A 137 1.55 -4.62 21.44
CA PRO A 137 1.46 -5.78 20.57
C PRO A 137 2.65 -6.73 20.72
N GLY A 138 3.59 -6.45 21.63
CA GLY A 138 4.87 -7.14 21.69
C GLY A 138 5.76 -6.79 20.48
N PRO A 139 6.68 -7.68 20.10
CA PRO A 139 7.59 -7.41 19.00
C PRO A 139 6.86 -7.34 17.66
N ILE A 140 7.03 -6.23 16.94
CA ILE A 140 6.53 -6.02 15.58
C ILE A 140 7.71 -5.90 14.61
N GLY A 141 7.55 -6.55 13.46
CA GLY A 141 8.53 -6.53 12.38
C GLY A 141 9.65 -7.56 12.53
N ALA A 142 10.57 -7.60 11.56
CA ALA A 142 11.59 -8.63 11.45
C ALA A 142 11.00 -10.06 11.61
N ALA A 143 11.46 -10.83 12.61
CA ALA A 143 10.91 -12.16 12.93
C ALA A 143 9.89 -12.13 14.10
N GLY A 144 9.50 -10.95 14.58
CA GLY A 144 8.79 -10.75 15.83
C GLY A 144 7.27 -10.86 15.76
N SER A 145 6.65 -10.55 14.62
CA SER A 145 5.18 -10.56 14.48
C SER A 145 4.62 -11.97 14.46
N ALA A 146 3.79 -12.31 15.45
CA ALA A 146 3.24 -13.66 15.64
C ALA A 146 1.70 -13.73 15.58
N GLY A 147 1.02 -12.58 15.46
CA GLY A 147 -0.43 -12.52 15.36
C GLY A 147 -0.99 -12.97 14.01
N PRO A 148 -2.33 -12.95 13.86
CA PRO A 148 -3.02 -13.23 12.59
C PRO A 148 -2.70 -12.16 11.54
N ARG A 149 -2.99 -12.44 10.26
CA ARG A 149 -2.95 -11.44 9.19
C ARG A 149 -4.23 -10.61 9.19
N LEU A 150 -4.19 -9.41 8.59
CA LEU A 150 -5.39 -8.56 8.45
C LEU A 150 -6.55 -9.27 7.75
N GLN A 151 -6.27 -10.13 6.76
CA GLN A 151 -7.28 -10.92 6.04
C GLN A 151 -8.09 -11.85 6.96
N GLU A 152 -7.56 -12.22 8.13
CA GLU A 152 -8.26 -13.06 9.11
C GLU A 152 -9.11 -12.23 10.08
N LEU A 153 -8.82 -10.94 10.21
CA LEU A 153 -9.43 -10.04 11.20
C LEU A 153 -10.48 -9.10 10.62
N LEU A 154 -10.38 -8.75 9.33
CA LEU A 154 -11.23 -7.73 8.69
C LEU A 154 -12.36 -8.35 7.87
N ASP A 155 -13.51 -7.69 7.86
CA ASP A 155 -14.63 -8.03 6.99
C ASP A 155 -14.25 -7.78 5.52
N PRO A 156 -14.17 -8.82 4.66
CA PRO A 156 -13.78 -8.69 3.26
C PRO A 156 -14.89 -8.11 2.37
N THR A 157 -16.08 -7.84 2.91
CA THR A 157 -17.22 -7.29 2.15
C THR A 157 -17.34 -5.78 2.27
N ALA A 158 -16.75 -5.18 3.31
CA ALA A 158 -16.75 -3.74 3.51
C ALA A 158 -15.71 -3.06 2.59
N PRO A 159 -16.09 -2.00 1.85
CA PRO A 159 -15.13 -1.25 1.03
C PRO A 159 -14.17 -0.44 1.90
N LEU A 160 -12.93 -0.24 1.42
CA LEU A 160 -11.99 0.68 2.05
C LEU A 160 -12.22 2.12 1.56
N GLU A 161 -12.88 2.93 2.38
CA GLU A 161 -13.18 4.34 2.06
C GLU A 161 -12.15 5.31 2.64
N VAL A 162 -11.13 5.64 1.85
CA VAL A 162 -10.06 6.56 2.27
C VAL A 162 -10.53 8.02 2.26
N THR A 163 -10.34 8.69 3.40
CA THR A 163 -10.39 10.15 3.55
C THR A 163 -8.98 10.69 3.73
N VAL A 164 -8.54 11.57 2.84
CA VAL A 164 -7.24 12.25 2.95
C VAL A 164 -7.41 13.54 3.73
N HIS A 165 -6.53 13.76 4.70
CA HIS A 165 -6.52 14.93 5.56
C HIS A 165 -5.42 15.91 5.14
N PRO A 166 -5.61 17.22 5.34
CA PRO A 166 -4.55 18.20 5.05
C PRO A 166 -3.34 18.04 5.97
N ASP A 167 -3.55 17.51 7.18
CA ASP A 167 -2.54 17.34 8.23
C ASP A 167 -2.96 16.25 9.24
N PHE A 168 -2.23 16.12 10.37
CA PHE A 168 -2.51 15.12 11.41
C PHE A 168 -3.56 15.57 12.44
N GLY A 169 -4.37 16.60 12.16
CA GLY A 169 -5.40 17.10 13.08
C GLY A 169 -6.36 16.02 13.59
N PHE A 170 -6.63 15.00 12.75
CA PHE A 170 -7.46 13.84 13.10
C PHE A 170 -6.96 13.07 14.33
N TRP A 171 -5.67 13.16 14.69
CA TRP A 171 -5.13 12.58 15.93
C TRP A 171 -5.80 13.10 17.18
N LEU A 172 -6.22 14.37 17.17
CA LEU A 172 -6.77 15.06 18.34
C LEU A 172 -8.31 15.08 18.36
N GLU A 173 -8.97 14.58 17.32
CA GLU A 173 -10.43 14.47 17.30
C GLU A 173 -10.91 13.57 18.45
N GLY A 174 -11.88 14.05 19.24
CA GLY A 174 -12.44 13.29 20.35
C GLY A 174 -11.50 13.08 21.55
N THR A 175 -10.39 13.82 21.65
CA THR A 175 -9.47 13.75 22.80
C THR A 175 -9.15 15.13 23.38
N ASP A 176 -9.00 15.21 24.70
CA ASP A 176 -8.57 16.42 25.40
C ASP A 176 -7.04 16.56 25.31
N ALA A 177 -6.60 17.30 24.29
CA ALA A 177 -5.17 17.48 23.99
C ALA A 177 -4.49 18.48 24.92
N ASN A 178 -3.57 17.99 25.75
CA ASN A 178 -2.68 18.83 26.55
C ASN A 178 -1.67 19.61 25.68
N ALA A 179 -0.94 20.57 26.27
CA ALA A 179 0.01 21.40 25.54
C ALA A 179 1.14 20.60 24.86
N ALA A 180 1.58 19.49 25.47
CA ALA A 180 2.62 18.64 24.90
C ALA A 180 2.13 17.90 23.65
N ALA A 181 0.89 17.39 23.68
CA ALA A 181 0.24 16.75 22.54
C ALA A 181 0.07 17.74 21.37
N ARG A 182 -0.36 18.97 21.64
CA ARG A 182 -0.48 20.03 20.61
C ARG A 182 0.88 20.39 19.99
N ALA A 183 1.92 20.58 20.80
CA ALA A 183 3.25 20.85 20.28
C ALA A 183 3.84 19.66 19.49
N GLY A 184 3.49 18.42 19.89
CA GLY A 184 3.85 17.21 19.14
C GLY A 184 3.17 17.15 17.77
N LEU A 185 1.88 17.49 17.72
CA LEU A 185 1.12 17.61 16.47
C LEU A 185 1.73 18.67 15.54
N GLU A 186 2.02 19.87 16.04
CA GLU A 186 2.63 20.96 15.25
C GLU A 186 3.94 20.49 14.59
N ARG A 187 4.83 19.84 15.35
CA ARG A 187 6.08 19.28 14.80
C ARG A 187 5.83 18.16 13.78
N ALA A 188 4.83 17.31 13.99
CA ALA A 188 4.49 16.27 13.03
C ALA A 188 3.97 16.87 11.71
N ASN A 189 3.17 17.94 11.79
CA ASN A 189 2.60 18.62 10.64
C ASN A 189 3.65 19.29 9.74
N GLU A 190 4.82 19.68 10.28
CA GLU A 190 5.94 20.20 9.48
C GLU A 190 6.46 19.18 8.44
N ALA A 191 6.27 17.88 8.68
CA ALA A 191 6.69 16.82 7.77
C ALA A 191 5.60 16.42 6.75
N VAL A 192 4.38 16.95 6.85
CA VAL A 192 3.28 16.57 5.95
C VAL A 192 3.50 17.17 4.57
N LEU A 193 3.50 16.31 3.55
CA LEU A 193 3.43 16.73 2.16
C LEU A 193 1.97 16.88 1.74
N PRO A 194 1.55 18.05 1.23
CA PRO A 194 0.20 18.24 0.71
C PRO A 194 -0.16 17.15 -0.30
N THR A 195 -1.16 16.36 0.05
CA THR A 195 -1.57 15.16 -0.68
C THR A 195 -3.07 15.16 -0.86
N GLU A 196 -3.56 14.77 -2.03
CA GLU A 196 -4.98 14.66 -2.35
C GLU A 196 -5.25 13.42 -3.19
N ARG A 197 -6.42 12.81 -2.99
CA ARG A 197 -6.90 11.72 -3.84
C ARG A 197 -7.56 12.28 -5.09
N LEU A 198 -7.27 11.72 -6.26
CA LEU A 198 -7.97 12.07 -7.49
C LEU A 198 -9.35 11.40 -7.54
N GLU A 199 -10.39 12.23 -7.67
CA GLU A 199 -11.78 11.75 -7.78
C GLU A 199 -11.98 10.83 -9.00
N GLY A 200 -12.71 9.73 -8.81
CA GLY A 200 -13.07 8.80 -9.88
C GLY A 200 -11.96 7.84 -10.30
N LEU A 201 -10.77 7.90 -9.68
CA LEU A 201 -9.69 6.95 -9.86
C LEU A 201 -9.37 6.25 -8.53
N GLU A 202 -9.27 4.93 -8.57
CA GLU A 202 -8.82 4.13 -7.43
C GLU A 202 -7.32 4.35 -7.19
N ALA A 203 -6.96 4.63 -5.94
CA ALA A 203 -5.59 4.78 -5.44
C ALA A 203 -4.65 5.67 -6.27
N ALA A 204 -5.20 6.75 -6.83
CA ALA A 204 -4.46 7.77 -7.55
C ALA A 204 -4.29 9.01 -6.66
N TYR A 205 -3.05 9.32 -6.28
CA TYR A 205 -2.75 10.38 -5.33
C TYR A 205 -1.86 11.44 -5.95
N TRP A 206 -2.31 12.67 -5.81
CA TRP A 206 -1.55 13.86 -6.15
C TRP A 206 -0.76 14.31 -4.92
N VAL A 207 0.55 14.49 -5.05
CA VAL A 207 1.45 14.90 -3.96
C VAL A 207 2.28 16.09 -4.42
N ARG A 208 2.42 17.09 -3.55
CA ARG A 208 3.22 18.29 -3.82
C ARG A 208 4.37 18.42 -2.82
N PRO A 209 5.57 17.95 -3.17
CA PRO A 209 6.74 18.08 -2.30
C PRO A 209 7.30 19.50 -2.19
N GLY A 210 6.86 20.43 -3.05
CA GLY A 210 7.25 21.84 -3.02
C GLY A 210 6.42 22.69 -3.97
N ASN A 211 6.70 23.98 -4.06
CA ASN A 211 5.82 24.92 -4.76
C ASN A 211 5.89 24.84 -6.30
N GLU A 212 6.90 24.17 -6.87
CA GLU A 212 7.18 24.21 -8.31
C GLU A 212 6.77 22.96 -9.07
N ARG A 213 6.52 21.84 -8.38
CA ARG A 213 6.18 20.56 -9.01
C ARG A 213 5.21 19.77 -8.17
N ALA A 214 4.32 19.05 -8.85
CA ALA A 214 3.49 18.02 -8.25
C ALA A 214 3.75 16.68 -8.93
N HIS A 215 3.42 15.60 -8.22
CA HIS A 215 3.52 14.25 -8.73
C HIS A 215 2.17 13.56 -8.61
N LEU A 216 1.74 12.87 -9.68
CA LEU A 216 0.74 11.82 -9.57
C LEU A 216 1.46 10.51 -9.28
N ARG A 217 1.08 9.82 -8.21
CA ARG A 217 1.46 8.44 -7.93
C ARG A 217 0.19 7.59 -7.96
N TRP A 218 0.15 6.61 -8.86
CA TRP A 218 -1.05 5.81 -9.06
C TRP A 218 -0.75 4.35 -8.75
N VAL A 219 -1.27 3.82 -7.65
CA VAL A 219 -1.11 2.39 -7.36
C VAL A 219 -2.03 1.60 -8.28
N ARG A 220 -1.47 0.66 -9.04
CA ARG A 220 -2.22 -0.11 -10.05
C ARG A 220 -2.43 -1.55 -9.59
N PRO A 221 -3.68 -2.08 -9.65
CA PRO A 221 -3.98 -3.46 -9.26
C PRO A 221 -3.59 -4.50 -10.32
N GLU A 222 -3.30 -4.08 -11.55
CA GLU A 222 -2.94 -4.99 -12.62
C GLU A 222 -1.60 -5.70 -12.35
N ALA A 223 -1.47 -6.92 -12.90
CA ALA A 223 -0.21 -7.63 -12.89
C ALA A 223 0.90 -6.80 -13.55
N GLU A 224 2.09 -6.88 -12.98
CA GLU A 224 3.25 -6.05 -13.35
C GLU A 224 3.57 -6.09 -14.83
N GLU A 225 3.82 -7.28 -15.41
CA GLU A 225 4.23 -7.41 -16.81
C GLU A 225 3.20 -6.84 -17.79
N PRO A 226 1.89 -7.20 -17.72
CA PRO A 226 0.87 -6.57 -18.56
C PRO A 226 0.79 -5.04 -18.43
N LEU A 227 0.95 -4.51 -17.22
CA LEU A 227 0.90 -3.06 -17.00
C LEU A 227 2.11 -2.37 -17.62
N LEU A 228 3.32 -2.89 -17.41
CA LEU A 228 4.55 -2.32 -17.97
C LEU A 228 4.51 -2.37 -19.50
N ASP A 229 4.02 -3.47 -20.08
CA ASP A 229 3.77 -3.58 -21.52
C ASP A 229 2.79 -2.51 -22.03
N ALA A 230 1.69 -2.28 -21.31
CA ALA A 230 0.71 -1.26 -21.66
C ALA A 230 1.32 0.14 -21.62
N LEU A 231 2.09 0.48 -20.57
CA LEU A 231 2.78 1.76 -20.44
C LEU A 231 3.82 1.96 -21.54
N ALA A 232 4.56 0.90 -21.92
CA ALA A 232 5.51 0.96 -23.02
C ALA A 232 4.82 1.22 -24.38
N ARG A 233 3.68 0.58 -24.65
CA ARG A 233 2.87 0.83 -25.86
C ARG A 233 2.31 2.25 -25.91
N LEU A 234 1.84 2.77 -24.76
CA LEU A 234 1.40 4.16 -24.66
C LEU A 234 2.56 5.14 -24.88
N SER A 235 3.76 4.83 -24.39
CA SER A 235 4.97 5.61 -24.65
C SER A 235 5.30 5.66 -26.14
N ALA A 236 5.34 4.48 -26.79
CA ALA A 236 5.66 4.35 -28.21
C ALA A 236 4.63 5.01 -29.14
N SER A 237 3.41 5.23 -28.66
CA SER A 237 2.33 5.91 -29.39
C SER A 237 2.11 7.36 -28.93
N GLU A 238 3.03 7.92 -28.15
CA GLU A 238 3.00 9.30 -27.62
C GLU A 238 1.72 9.64 -26.82
N GLN A 239 1.10 8.63 -26.21
CA GLN A 239 -0.16 8.71 -25.46
C GLN A 239 0.03 8.47 -23.95
N LEU A 240 1.27 8.35 -23.48
CA LEU A 240 1.56 8.11 -22.06
C LEU A 240 1.37 9.35 -21.16
N LEU A 241 1.39 10.54 -21.75
CA LEU A 241 1.28 11.80 -21.00
C LEU A 241 -0.17 12.11 -20.63
N LEU A 242 -0.38 12.82 -19.52
CA LEU A 242 -1.71 13.11 -18.97
C LEU A 242 -2.28 14.47 -19.41
N GLY A 243 -1.55 15.16 -20.29
CA GLY A 243 -1.87 16.50 -20.74
C GLY A 243 -0.61 17.30 -21.02
N GLU A 244 -0.80 18.55 -21.44
CA GLU A 244 0.29 19.49 -21.69
C GLU A 244 1.11 19.74 -20.42
N GLY A 245 2.44 19.84 -20.57
CA GLY A 245 3.37 20.08 -19.46
C GLY A 245 3.57 18.89 -18.51
N THR A 246 2.92 17.74 -18.75
CA THR A 246 3.11 16.53 -17.95
C THR A 246 4.27 15.69 -18.46
N ARG A 247 4.93 14.96 -17.56
CA ARG A 247 6.04 14.07 -17.90
C ARG A 247 5.89 12.75 -17.18
N TYR A 248 6.05 11.63 -17.89
CA TYR A 248 6.18 10.33 -17.23
C TYR A 248 7.54 10.23 -16.53
N ALA A 249 7.53 10.09 -15.21
CA ALA A 249 8.74 10.04 -14.39
C ALA A 249 9.30 8.62 -14.26
N GLY A 250 8.44 7.60 -14.38
CA GLY A 250 8.80 6.19 -14.26
C GLY A 250 7.75 5.41 -13.47
N ALA A 251 8.13 4.21 -13.03
CA ALA A 251 7.33 3.41 -12.10
C ALA A 251 8.22 2.72 -11.08
N PHE A 252 7.72 2.51 -9.87
CA PHE A 252 8.36 1.70 -8.84
C PHE A 252 7.42 0.60 -8.35
N ARG A 253 7.95 -0.32 -7.55
CA ARG A 253 7.20 -1.44 -6.98
C ARG A 253 6.99 -1.22 -5.49
N ALA A 254 5.80 -1.50 -5.00
CA ALA A 254 5.44 -1.42 -3.59
C ALA A 254 4.46 -2.54 -3.25
N HIS A 255 4.81 -3.38 -2.28
CA HIS A 255 3.93 -4.43 -1.73
C HIS A 255 3.25 -5.29 -2.81
N GLY A 256 3.99 -5.64 -3.86
CA GLY A 256 3.53 -6.52 -4.93
C GLY A 256 2.75 -5.81 -6.05
N LEU A 257 2.55 -4.50 -5.93
CA LEU A 257 1.93 -3.66 -6.95
C LEU A 257 2.93 -2.71 -7.60
N VAL A 258 2.57 -2.20 -8.78
CA VAL A 258 3.34 -1.20 -9.51
C VAL A 258 2.71 0.17 -9.32
N VAL A 259 3.55 1.17 -9.14
CA VAL A 259 3.16 2.57 -8.96
C VAL A 259 3.78 3.42 -10.05
N PRO A 260 3.08 3.64 -11.19
CA PRO A 260 3.48 4.63 -12.18
C PRO A 260 3.40 6.05 -11.64
N VAL A 261 4.33 6.90 -12.08
CA VAL A 261 4.52 8.27 -11.59
C VAL A 261 4.60 9.25 -12.75
N TRP A 262 3.87 10.36 -12.63
CA TRP A 262 3.95 11.49 -13.55
C TRP A 262 4.28 12.77 -12.81
N ASP A 263 5.17 13.57 -13.38
CA ASP A 263 5.38 14.97 -12.98
C ASP A 263 4.29 15.83 -13.63
N LEU A 264 3.73 16.75 -12.84
CA LEU A 264 2.67 17.67 -13.21
C LEU A 264 3.11 19.11 -12.92
N PRO A 265 2.66 20.09 -13.75
CA PRO A 265 2.79 21.52 -13.42
C PRO A 265 2.19 21.83 -12.04
N ALA A 266 2.81 22.75 -11.28
CA ALA A 266 2.39 23.10 -9.92
C ALA A 266 0.93 23.59 -9.83
N ASP A 267 0.49 24.33 -10.85
CA ASP A 267 -0.84 24.93 -10.93
C ASP A 267 -1.90 23.98 -11.51
N THR A 268 -1.55 22.72 -11.78
CA THR A 268 -2.51 21.73 -12.32
C THR A 268 -3.70 21.60 -11.37
N PRO A 269 -4.93 21.87 -11.83
CA PRO A 269 -6.11 21.81 -10.98
C PRO A 269 -6.30 20.42 -10.37
N ARG A 270 -6.48 20.41 -9.05
CA ARG A 270 -6.61 19.23 -8.19
C ARG A 270 -7.69 18.21 -8.62
N ARG A 271 -8.68 18.64 -9.43
CA ARG A 271 -9.79 17.82 -9.95
C ARG A 271 -9.63 17.34 -11.40
N SER A 272 -8.57 17.72 -12.11
CA SER A 272 -8.38 17.23 -13.48
C SER A 272 -7.73 15.85 -13.46
N GLY A 273 -8.54 14.81 -13.35
CA GLY A 273 -8.14 13.48 -13.83
C GLY A 273 -7.80 13.54 -15.34
N PRO A 274 -7.23 12.48 -15.92
CA PRO A 274 -6.87 12.45 -17.33
C PRO A 274 -8.09 12.89 -18.16
N ALA A 275 -7.93 13.97 -18.92
CA ALA A 275 -9.02 14.56 -19.66
C ALA A 275 -9.58 13.50 -20.62
N ARG A 276 -10.75 12.94 -20.32
CA ARG A 276 -11.54 12.22 -21.32
C ARG A 276 -11.74 13.22 -22.44
N ARG A 277 -11.13 12.97 -23.61
CA ARG A 277 -11.40 13.73 -24.83
C ARG A 277 -12.92 13.80 -24.95
N ARG A 278 -13.50 14.98 -24.72
CA ARG A 278 -14.87 15.27 -25.12
C ARG A 278 -14.88 15.07 -26.63
N SER A 279 -15.67 14.12 -27.10
CA SER A 279 -15.97 13.96 -28.51
C SER A 279 -16.44 15.31 -29.04
N SER A 280 -15.76 15.79 -30.09
CA SER A 280 -16.10 17.05 -30.75
C SER A 280 -17.52 16.98 -31.32
N PRO A 281 -18.34 18.04 -31.23
CA PRO A 281 -19.69 18.03 -31.74
C PRO A 281 -19.69 18.47 -33.21
N ALA A 282 -19.95 17.55 -34.15
CA ALA A 282 -20.58 17.87 -35.43
C ALA A 282 -20.87 16.60 -36.25
N ALA A 283 -22.13 16.21 -36.32
CA ALA A 283 -22.72 15.75 -37.57
C ALA A 283 -24.22 16.01 -37.50
N SER A 284 -24.64 16.96 -38.33
CA SER A 284 -26.00 17.38 -38.60
C SER A 284 -26.97 16.21 -38.72
N SER A 285 -28.09 16.29 -37.99
CA SER A 285 -29.29 15.53 -38.26
C SER A 285 -29.80 15.82 -39.68
N ARG A 286 -29.60 14.87 -40.59
CA ARG A 286 -30.42 14.75 -41.81
C ARG A 286 -31.45 13.64 -41.58
N PRO A 287 -32.76 13.90 -41.77
CA PRO A 287 -33.77 12.86 -41.67
C PRO A 287 -33.74 11.94 -42.92
N TRP A 288 -33.84 10.64 -42.68
CA TRP A 288 -34.03 9.61 -43.71
C TRP A 288 -35.45 9.74 -44.32
N PRO A 289 -35.66 9.54 -45.64
CA PRO A 289 -36.98 9.62 -46.23
C PRO A 289 -37.80 8.36 -45.93
N ARG A 290 -39.10 8.58 -45.68
CA ARG A 290 -40.12 7.55 -45.58
C ARG A 290 -40.22 6.77 -46.90
N ALA A 291 -40.11 5.45 -46.84
CA ALA A 291 -40.56 4.57 -47.91
C ALA A 291 -41.98 4.09 -47.57
N SER A 292 -42.94 4.52 -48.39
CA SER A 292 -44.28 3.96 -48.49
C SER A 292 -44.31 2.91 -49.60
N ARG A 293 -44.59 1.66 -49.24
CA ARG A 293 -45.53 0.71 -49.90
C ARG A 293 -45.57 -0.58 -49.10
#